data_AF-A0A7C8MBM0-F1
#
_entry.id   AF-A0A7C8MBM0-F1
#
_cell.length_a   1.000
_cell.length_b   1.000
_cell.length_c   1.000
_cell.angle_alpha   90.00
_cell.angle_beta   90.00
_cell.angle_gamma   90.00
#
_symmetry.space_group_name_H-M   'P 1'
#
loop_
_entity.id
_entity.type
_entity.pdbx_description
1 polymer ?
#
loop_
_entity_poly.entity_id
_entity_poly.type
_entity_poly.pdbx_seq_one_letter_code
_entity_poly.pdbx_strand_id
1 'polypeptide(L)'
;MNTPFPQPNFYGTGALMAANVSVRVGKGNEKEWFPLSPRVRTHCTKLGNLPHGSTIRGTPARAFKALIAHRDGDSNFNHLSIGEEKVLRMTEVWILAGQLNLFSVQNELLSVYRDHYIQKRKLGKPIRVPAAPFDYVRKLYDAGTELRIPDFLLNWYAGLHGRDLGHRLKNSDLRSTDRHDILATAERNRYYGKDPLVHSFNRFKVSLERGDSVNPTSLKIEHPPQQQDVMQMQMQHQQQPQQIQ
;
A
#
# COMPACT_ATOMS: atom_id res chain seq x y z
N MET A 1 35.07 52.85 29.48
CA MET A 1 34.01 52.07 30.15
C MET A 1 33.45 51.11 29.11
N ASN A 2 33.90 49.86 29.10
CA ASN A 2 33.51 48.83 28.14
C ASN A 2 32.48 47.91 28.80
N THR A 3 31.24 47.94 28.34
CA THR A 3 30.22 46.96 28.70
C THR A 3 30.33 45.76 27.77
N PRO A 4 30.47 44.51 28.28
CA PRO A 4 30.51 43.33 27.44
C PRO A 4 29.10 42.94 26.98
N PHE A 5 28.95 42.63 25.70
CA PHE A 5 27.75 42.03 25.13
C PHE A 5 27.54 40.61 25.71
N PRO A 6 26.31 40.22 26.07
CA PRO A 6 26.03 38.85 26.46
C PRO A 6 26.07 37.94 25.23
N GLN A 7 26.83 36.85 25.31
CA GLN A 7 26.76 35.78 24.32
C GLN A 7 25.43 35.02 24.47
N PRO A 8 24.79 34.61 23.37
CA PRO A 8 23.65 33.72 23.45
C PRO A 8 24.11 32.33 23.93
N ASN A 9 23.62 31.94 25.11
CA ASN A 9 23.67 30.56 25.59
C ASN A 9 22.93 29.66 24.58
N PHE A 10 23.70 28.95 23.75
CA PHE A 10 23.23 27.76 23.05
C PHE A 10 23.00 26.67 24.09
N TYR A 11 21.83 26.68 24.73
CA TYR A 11 21.30 25.48 25.36
C TYR A 11 21.06 24.47 24.25
N GLY A 12 21.83 23.38 24.30
CA GLY A 12 21.75 22.27 23.39
C GLY A 12 20.33 21.74 23.28
N THR A 13 19.65 22.11 22.21
CA THR A 13 18.59 21.27 21.66
C THR A 13 19.28 19.99 21.24
N GLY A 14 19.03 18.92 22.00
CA GLY A 14 19.36 17.57 21.58
C GLY A 14 18.73 17.34 20.22
N ALA A 15 19.55 17.50 19.18
CA ALA A 15 19.40 16.76 17.96
C ALA A 15 19.51 15.30 18.40
N LEU A 16 18.36 14.70 18.73
CA LEU A 16 18.17 13.27 18.66
C LEU A 16 18.72 12.88 17.29
N MET A 17 19.95 12.37 17.28
CA MET A 17 20.51 11.73 16.12
C MET A 17 19.43 10.76 15.66
N ALA A 18 18.83 11.05 14.50
CA ALA A 18 17.77 10.22 13.97
C ALA A 18 18.43 8.86 13.72
N ALA A 19 18.27 7.94 14.68
CA ALA A 19 18.78 6.60 14.55
C ALA A 19 18.32 6.09 13.18
N ASN A 20 19.25 5.55 12.39
CA ASN A 20 18.95 4.99 11.08
C ASN A 20 17.98 3.80 11.30
N VAL A 21 16.67 4.08 11.28
CA VAL A 21 15.64 3.06 11.47
C VAL A 21 15.46 2.35 10.15
N SER A 22 15.72 1.05 10.14
CA SER A 22 15.45 0.18 9.01
C SER A 22 14.45 -0.88 9.43
N VAL A 23 13.53 -1.20 8.54
CA VAL A 23 12.52 -2.25 8.74
C VAL A 23 12.68 -3.33 7.69
N ARG A 24 12.40 -4.57 8.07
CA ARG A 24 12.43 -5.70 7.15
C ARG A 24 11.03 -5.98 6.64
N VAL A 25 10.82 -5.97 5.32
CA VAL A 25 9.49 -6.14 4.71
C VAL A 25 9.51 -7.24 3.68
N GLY A 26 8.49 -8.10 3.69
CA GLY A 26 8.36 -9.13 2.69
C GLY A 26 7.50 -10.33 3.08
N LYS A 27 7.49 -11.34 2.20
CA LYS A 27 6.78 -12.60 2.39
C LYS A 27 7.73 -13.79 2.19
N GLY A 28 7.71 -14.74 3.12
CA GLY A 28 8.56 -15.92 3.04
C GLY A 28 10.05 -15.55 3.03
N ASN A 29 10.77 -16.01 2.01
CA ASN A 29 12.21 -15.77 1.83
C ASN A 29 12.52 -14.44 1.13
N GLU A 30 11.52 -13.80 0.51
CA GLU A 30 11.65 -12.50 -0.16
C GLU A 30 11.45 -11.38 0.87
N LYS A 31 12.44 -11.19 1.76
CA LYS A 31 12.44 -10.11 2.74
C LYS A 31 13.58 -9.15 2.48
N GLU A 32 13.25 -7.89 2.28
CA GLU A 32 14.19 -6.81 1.99
C GLU A 32 14.24 -5.81 3.15
N TRP A 33 15.41 -5.20 3.34
CA TRP A 33 15.59 -4.12 4.31
C TRP A 33 15.28 -2.77 3.66
N PHE A 34 14.45 -1.98 4.34
CA PHE A 34 14.06 -0.65 3.90
C PHE A 34 14.47 0.37 4.95
N PRO A 35 15.39 1.31 4.63
CA PRO A 35 15.65 2.45 5.48
C PRO A 35 14.43 3.36 5.50
N LEU A 36 14.03 3.82 6.68
CA LEU A 36 12.94 4.78 6.86
C LEU A 36 13.53 6.18 7.04
N SER A 37 13.27 7.05 6.07
CA SER A 37 13.69 8.45 6.18
C SER A 37 12.98 9.17 7.33
N PRO A 38 13.55 10.26 7.86
CA PRO A 38 12.85 11.11 8.84
C PRO A 38 11.49 11.61 8.32
N ARG A 39 11.40 11.89 7.02
CA ARG A 39 10.17 12.35 6.36
C ARG A 39 9.08 11.29 6.41
N VAL A 40 9.39 10.06 6.02
CA VAL A 40 8.45 8.92 6.09
C VAL A 40 7.96 8.69 7.50
N ARG A 41 8.87 8.74 8.48
CA ARG A 41 8.55 8.53 9.91
C ARG A 41 7.64 9.63 10.47
N THR A 42 7.81 10.86 10.00
CA THR A 42 6.98 12.02 10.40
C THR A 42 5.57 11.94 9.80
N HIS A 43 5.45 11.52 8.54
CA HIS A 43 4.16 11.47 7.83
C HIS A 43 3.38 10.16 8.02
N CYS A 44 3.97 9.15 8.65
CA CYS A 44 3.30 7.90 8.96
C CYS A 44 3.57 7.50 10.40
N THR A 45 2.66 7.84 11.32
CA THR A 45 2.80 7.55 12.76
C THR A 45 3.09 6.07 13.05
N LYS A 46 2.41 5.16 12.33
CA LYS A 46 2.64 3.70 12.46
C LYS A 46 4.09 3.31 12.14
N LEU A 47 4.69 3.87 11.10
CA LEU A 47 6.09 3.60 10.73
C LEU A 47 7.07 4.40 11.60
N GLY A 48 6.70 5.61 12.02
CA GLY A 48 7.53 6.48 12.87
C GLY A 48 7.83 5.86 14.23
N ASN A 49 6.88 5.08 14.76
CA ASN A 49 6.95 4.39 16.04
C ASN A 49 7.66 3.02 15.99
N LEU A 50 8.08 2.56 14.82
CA LEU A 50 8.75 1.26 14.72
C LEU A 50 10.20 1.35 15.20
N PRO A 51 10.66 0.44 16.09
CA PRO A 51 12.07 0.30 16.40
C PRO A 51 12.84 -0.23 15.19
N HIS A 52 14.13 0.14 15.11
CA HIS A 52 15.06 -0.43 14.13
C HIS A 52 15.05 -1.96 14.25
N GLY A 53 15.00 -2.66 13.11
CA GLY A 53 14.97 -4.12 13.08
C GLY A 53 13.56 -4.74 13.07
N SER A 54 12.51 -3.92 13.17
CA SER A 54 11.12 -4.43 13.08
C SER A 54 10.85 -5.12 11.74
N THR A 55 10.05 -6.18 11.77
CA THR A 55 9.66 -6.93 10.57
C THR A 55 8.18 -6.75 10.26
N ILE A 56 7.84 -6.33 9.04
CA ILE A 56 6.47 -6.24 8.52
C ILE A 56 6.20 -7.45 7.63
N ARG A 57 5.35 -8.37 8.10
CA ARG A 57 5.06 -9.63 7.41
C ARG A 57 3.89 -9.51 6.44
N GLY A 58 3.98 -10.28 5.34
CA GLY A 58 2.87 -10.48 4.41
C GLY A 58 2.62 -9.32 3.45
N THR A 59 3.42 -8.25 3.55
CA THR A 59 3.40 -7.12 2.62
C THR A 59 4.38 -7.38 1.47
N PRO A 60 3.98 -7.22 0.20
CA PRO A 60 4.91 -7.28 -0.92
C PRO A 60 5.97 -6.18 -0.82
N ALA A 61 7.26 -6.54 -0.86
CA ALA A 61 8.38 -5.60 -0.75
C ALA A 61 8.30 -4.48 -1.80
N ARG A 62 7.89 -4.82 -3.04
CA ARG A 62 7.67 -3.87 -4.13
C ARG A 62 6.61 -2.80 -3.83
N ALA A 63 5.52 -3.17 -3.15
CA ALA A 63 4.46 -2.24 -2.80
C ALA A 63 4.93 -1.31 -1.69
N PHE A 64 5.64 -1.86 -0.70
CA PHE A 64 6.28 -1.06 0.34
C PHE A 64 7.27 -0.06 -0.24
N LYS A 65 8.14 -0.50 -1.16
CA LYS A 65 9.10 0.38 -1.86
C LYS A 65 8.41 1.55 -2.56
N ALA A 66 7.34 1.29 -3.30
CA ALA A 66 6.60 2.33 -4.01
C ALA A 66 5.92 3.32 -3.05
N LEU A 67 5.37 2.84 -1.93
CA LEU A 67 4.78 3.70 -0.90
C LEU A 67 5.81 4.61 -0.24
N ILE A 68 6.97 4.06 0.14
CA ILE A 68 8.05 4.80 0.79
C ILE A 68 8.62 5.85 -0.16
N ALA A 69 8.91 5.47 -1.41
CA ALA A 69 9.39 6.42 -2.43
C ALA A 69 8.41 7.59 -2.61
N HIS A 70 7.10 7.31 -2.65
CA HIS A 70 6.09 8.36 -2.72
C HIS A 70 6.14 9.30 -1.50
N ARG A 71 6.26 8.74 -0.28
CA ARG A 71 6.39 9.54 0.94
C ARG A 71 7.71 10.32 1.05
N ASP A 72 8.74 9.89 0.34
CA ASP A 72 10.01 10.61 0.22
C ASP A 72 9.98 11.73 -0.84
N GLY A 73 8.96 11.80 -1.70
CA GLY A 73 8.76 12.88 -2.66
C GLY A 73 8.37 12.45 -4.07
N ASP A 74 8.22 11.14 -4.35
CA ASP A 74 7.72 10.64 -5.64
C ASP A 74 6.20 10.87 -5.77
N SER A 75 5.81 12.11 -6.06
CA SER A 75 4.39 12.53 -6.15
C SER A 75 3.60 11.79 -7.22
N ASN A 76 4.27 11.25 -8.24
CA ASN A 76 3.63 10.62 -9.40
C ASN A 76 3.62 9.09 -9.33
N PHE A 77 4.06 8.49 -8.22
CA PHE A 77 4.21 7.05 -8.08
C PHE A 77 4.98 6.43 -9.26
N ASN A 78 6.11 7.03 -9.66
CA ASN A 78 6.90 6.56 -10.80
C ASN A 78 7.29 5.07 -10.67
N HIS A 79 7.47 4.59 -9.43
CA HIS A 79 7.76 3.19 -9.10
C HIS A 79 6.61 2.20 -9.44
N LEU A 80 5.38 2.69 -9.64
CA LEU A 80 4.23 1.89 -10.09
C LEU A 80 4.17 1.74 -11.62
N SER A 81 4.86 2.60 -12.37
CA SER A 81 4.70 2.75 -13.82
C SER A 81 5.55 1.78 -14.66
N ILE A 82 6.25 0.83 -14.06
CA ILE A 82 7.16 -0.10 -14.75
C ILE A 82 6.50 -1.47 -14.91
N GLY A 83 6.55 -2.15 -16.06
CA GLY A 83 6.15 -3.58 -16.22
C GLY A 83 4.64 -3.86 -16.43
N GLU A 84 4.27 -5.13 -16.52
CA GLU A 84 2.89 -5.58 -16.86
C GLU A 84 1.93 -5.58 -15.65
N GLU A 85 2.47 -5.72 -14.44
CA GLU A 85 1.69 -5.85 -13.20
C GLU A 85 1.35 -4.51 -12.53
N LYS A 86 1.16 -3.43 -13.30
CA LYS A 86 0.97 -2.07 -12.73
C LYS A 86 -0.27 -2.00 -11.85
N VAL A 87 -1.40 -2.54 -12.32
CA VAL A 87 -2.67 -2.50 -11.59
C VAL A 87 -2.62 -3.35 -10.32
N LEU A 88 -1.91 -4.48 -10.35
CA LEU A 88 -1.68 -5.28 -9.14
C LEU A 88 -0.89 -4.48 -8.11
N ARG A 89 0.25 -3.89 -8.50
CA ARG A 89 1.04 -3.06 -7.58
C ARG A 89 0.27 -1.87 -7.05
N MET A 90 -0.55 -1.22 -7.87
CA MET A 90 -1.45 -0.17 -7.42
C MET A 90 -2.43 -0.68 -6.37
N THR A 91 -3.01 -1.86 -6.57
CA THR A 91 -3.91 -2.50 -5.60
C THR A 91 -3.17 -2.81 -4.29
N GLU A 92 -1.96 -3.36 -4.37
CA GLU A 92 -1.10 -3.64 -3.22
C GLU A 92 -0.75 -2.38 -2.43
N VAL A 93 -0.35 -1.29 -3.11
CA VAL A 93 -0.03 0.00 -2.46
C VAL A 93 -1.27 0.64 -1.86
N TRP A 94 -2.42 0.59 -2.55
CA TRP A 94 -3.66 1.14 -2.04
C TRP A 94 -4.08 0.46 -0.74
N ILE A 95 -4.00 -0.87 -0.68
CA ILE A 95 -4.34 -1.63 0.53
C ILE A 95 -3.33 -1.36 1.65
N LEU A 96 -2.03 -1.37 1.33
CA LEU A 96 -0.97 -1.06 2.30
C LEU A 96 -1.14 0.35 2.90
N ALA A 97 -1.47 1.34 2.08
CA ALA A 97 -1.76 2.69 2.53
C ALA A 97 -2.95 2.70 3.50
N GLY A 98 -4.02 1.95 3.20
CA GLY A 98 -5.15 1.76 4.13
C GLY A 98 -4.73 1.14 5.46
N GLN A 99 -3.92 0.08 5.43
CA GLN A 99 -3.41 -0.57 6.65
C GLN A 99 -2.51 0.35 7.50
N LEU A 100 -1.87 1.33 6.86
CA LEU A 100 -1.02 2.34 7.51
C LEU A 100 -1.77 3.64 7.84
N ASN A 101 -3.09 3.70 7.62
CA ASN A 101 -3.95 4.87 7.80
C ASN A 101 -3.51 6.09 6.95
N LEU A 102 -2.93 5.83 5.78
CA LEU A 102 -2.47 6.83 4.82
C LEU A 102 -3.56 7.08 3.76
N PHE A 103 -4.74 7.50 4.18
CA PHE A 103 -5.92 7.62 3.31
C PHE A 103 -5.76 8.68 2.21
N SER A 104 -4.94 9.71 2.43
CA SER A 104 -4.56 10.67 1.37
C SER A 104 -3.85 9.98 0.21
N VAL A 105 -2.94 9.05 0.50
CA VAL A 105 -2.25 8.25 -0.53
C VAL A 105 -3.21 7.37 -1.30
N GLN A 106 -4.19 6.76 -0.63
CA GLN A 106 -5.22 5.98 -1.33
C GLN A 106 -5.93 6.83 -2.38
N ASN A 107 -6.33 8.05 -2.01
CA ASN A 107 -7.03 8.97 -2.90
C ASN A 107 -6.14 9.55 -4.02
N GLU A 108 -4.89 9.89 -3.72
CA GLU A 108 -3.90 10.34 -4.70
C GLU A 108 -3.61 9.25 -5.73
N LEU A 109 -3.41 8.01 -5.26
CA LEU A 109 -3.15 6.86 -6.12
C LEU A 109 -4.31 6.57 -7.08
N LEU A 110 -5.56 6.63 -6.58
CA LEU A 110 -6.74 6.52 -7.45
C LEU A 110 -6.79 7.63 -8.50
N SER A 111 -6.34 8.85 -8.15
CA SER A 111 -6.34 10.00 -9.06
C SER A 111 -5.32 9.82 -10.19
N VAL A 112 -4.08 9.43 -9.84
CA VAL A 112 -3.03 9.10 -10.83
C VAL A 112 -3.49 8.02 -11.78
N TYR A 113 -4.12 6.97 -11.25
CA TYR A 113 -4.64 5.91 -12.09
C TYR A 113 -5.79 6.47 -12.94
N ARG A 114 -6.78 7.18 -12.41
CA ARG A 114 -7.86 7.74 -13.23
C ARG A 114 -7.34 8.51 -14.46
N ASP A 115 -6.28 9.29 -14.30
CA ASP A 115 -5.66 10.01 -15.42
C ASP A 115 -5.08 9.04 -16.45
N HIS A 116 -4.40 7.99 -16.02
CA HIS A 116 -3.93 6.91 -16.89
C HIS A 116 -5.09 6.18 -17.60
N TYR A 117 -6.23 5.97 -16.93
CA TYR A 117 -7.43 5.43 -17.56
C TYR A 117 -7.97 6.35 -18.67
N ILE A 118 -8.08 7.65 -18.40
CA ILE A 118 -8.55 8.62 -19.39
C ILE A 118 -7.64 8.62 -20.62
N GLN A 119 -6.32 8.58 -20.41
CA GLN A 119 -5.34 8.46 -21.49
C GLN A 119 -5.51 7.16 -22.29
N LYS A 120 -5.63 6.02 -21.60
CA LYS A 120 -5.83 4.70 -22.25
C LYS A 120 -7.11 4.63 -23.04
N ARG A 121 -8.20 5.20 -22.51
CA ARG A 121 -9.50 5.26 -23.18
C ARG A 121 -9.43 6.05 -24.48
N LYS A 122 -8.71 7.18 -24.50
CA LYS A 122 -8.47 7.96 -25.74
C LYS A 122 -7.71 7.18 -26.80
N LEU A 123 -6.78 6.32 -26.40
CA LEU A 123 -6.00 5.49 -27.32
C LEU A 123 -6.81 4.31 -27.90
N GLY A 124 -7.95 3.95 -27.31
CA GLY A 124 -8.82 2.88 -27.79
C GLY A 124 -8.18 1.48 -27.80
N LYS A 125 -7.03 1.30 -27.13
CA LYS A 125 -6.31 0.03 -27.12
C LYS A 125 -6.96 -0.93 -26.11
N PRO A 126 -7.34 -2.14 -26.53
CA PRO A 126 -7.81 -3.15 -25.59
C PRO A 126 -6.73 -3.46 -24.56
N ILE A 127 -7.16 -3.67 -23.32
CA ILE A 127 -6.28 -4.15 -22.26
C ILE A 127 -6.63 -5.60 -21.91
N ARG A 128 -5.70 -6.30 -21.28
CA ARG A 128 -5.98 -7.58 -20.63
C ARG A 128 -6.49 -7.29 -19.22
N VAL A 129 -7.48 -8.05 -18.75
CA VAL A 129 -7.86 -8.05 -17.33
C VAL A 129 -7.10 -9.17 -16.62
N PRO A 130 -6.10 -8.86 -15.77
CA PRO A 130 -5.45 -9.86 -14.94
C PRO A 130 -6.34 -10.26 -13.76
N ALA A 131 -6.32 -11.53 -13.34
CA ALA A 131 -7.01 -11.97 -12.13
C ALA A 131 -6.32 -11.53 -10.82
N ALA A 132 -4.99 -11.38 -10.86
CA ALA A 132 -4.17 -11.15 -9.67
C ALA A 132 -4.61 -9.98 -8.76
N PRO A 133 -5.01 -8.80 -9.26
CA PRO A 133 -5.52 -7.71 -8.40
C PRO A 133 -6.76 -8.11 -7.61
N PHE A 134 -7.71 -8.82 -8.24
CA PHE A 134 -8.94 -9.27 -7.61
C PHE A 134 -8.67 -10.38 -6.58
N ASP A 135 -7.78 -11.32 -6.91
CA ASP A 135 -7.32 -12.35 -5.97
C ASP A 135 -6.66 -11.74 -4.74
N TYR A 136 -5.87 -10.68 -4.93
CA TYR A 136 -5.19 -10.00 -3.82
C TYR A 136 -6.18 -9.31 -2.88
N VAL A 137 -7.19 -8.61 -3.40
CA VAL A 137 -8.27 -8.04 -2.57
C VAL A 137 -8.98 -9.16 -1.78
N ARG A 138 -9.47 -10.19 -2.46
CA ARG A 138 -10.23 -11.28 -1.81
C ARG A 138 -9.45 -12.01 -0.72
N LYS A 139 -8.12 -12.04 -0.83
CA LYS A 139 -7.28 -12.64 0.20
C LYS A 139 -7.24 -11.81 1.49
N LEU A 140 -7.42 -10.50 1.41
CA LEU A 140 -7.22 -9.57 2.53
C LEU A 140 -8.52 -9.06 3.17
N TYR A 141 -9.65 -9.29 2.49
CA TYR A 141 -10.98 -8.86 2.91
C TYR A 141 -11.96 -10.03 2.91
N ASP A 142 -12.87 -10.04 3.88
CA ASP A 142 -13.92 -11.04 3.98
C ASP A 142 -14.99 -10.85 2.89
N ALA A 143 -15.63 -11.96 2.49
CA ALA A 143 -16.65 -11.98 1.46
C ALA A 143 -17.86 -11.10 1.84
N GLY A 144 -18.37 -10.31 0.90
CA GLY A 144 -19.58 -9.49 1.07
C GLY A 144 -19.35 -8.02 1.40
N THR A 145 -18.11 -7.53 1.34
CA THR A 145 -17.78 -6.16 1.71
C THR A 145 -17.83 -5.19 0.52
N GLU A 146 -18.55 -4.07 0.65
CA GLU A 146 -18.47 -2.95 -0.30
C GLU A 146 -17.15 -2.20 -0.12
N LEU A 147 -16.19 -2.47 -0.98
CA LEU A 147 -14.87 -1.85 -0.96
C LEU A 147 -14.71 -0.87 -2.12
N ARG A 148 -14.00 0.24 -1.90
CA ARG A 148 -13.76 1.23 -2.95
C ARG A 148 -12.80 0.72 -4.03
N ILE A 149 -11.77 -0.03 -3.65
CA ILE A 149 -10.76 -0.51 -4.60
C ILE A 149 -11.31 -1.53 -5.61
N PRO A 150 -12.13 -2.53 -5.26
CA PRO A 150 -12.74 -3.43 -6.24
C PRO A 150 -13.75 -2.70 -7.12
N ASP A 151 -14.58 -1.80 -6.58
CA ASP A 151 -15.49 -0.99 -7.39
C ASP A 151 -14.72 -0.16 -8.43
N PHE A 152 -13.60 0.44 -8.01
CA PHE A 152 -12.71 1.14 -8.94
C PHE A 152 -12.14 0.22 -10.03
N LEU A 153 -11.63 -0.96 -9.66
CA LEU A 153 -11.07 -1.93 -10.61
C LEU A 153 -12.14 -2.41 -11.61
N LEU A 154 -13.35 -2.72 -11.15
CA LEU A 154 -14.47 -3.13 -12.01
C LEU A 154 -14.79 -2.05 -13.04
N ASN A 155 -14.94 -0.79 -12.60
CA ASN A 155 -15.22 0.33 -13.50
C ASN A 155 -14.06 0.60 -14.47
N TRP A 156 -12.82 0.42 -14.01
CA TRP A 156 -11.63 0.57 -14.85
C TRP A 156 -11.62 -0.39 -16.02
N TYR A 157 -11.79 -1.68 -15.75
CA TYR A 157 -11.77 -2.69 -16.81
C TYR A 157 -13.03 -2.64 -17.67
N ALA A 158 -14.21 -2.42 -17.07
CA ALA A 158 -15.45 -2.25 -17.79
C ALA A 158 -15.37 -1.12 -18.84
N GLY A 159 -14.71 -0.02 -18.50
CA GLY A 159 -14.57 1.14 -19.38
C GLY A 159 -13.55 1.01 -20.51
N LEU A 160 -12.52 0.15 -20.37
CA LEU A 160 -11.42 0.04 -21.35
C LEU A 160 -11.60 -1.07 -22.40
N HIS A 161 -12.57 -1.97 -22.24
CA HIS A 161 -12.66 -3.18 -23.08
C HIS A 161 -13.52 -3.07 -24.34
N GLY A 162 -14.18 -1.93 -24.58
CA GLY A 162 -14.94 -1.70 -25.81
C GLY A 162 -16.08 -2.69 -26.04
N ARG A 163 -16.40 -2.99 -27.32
CA ARG A 163 -17.54 -3.83 -27.70
C ARG A 163 -17.29 -5.34 -27.46
N ASP A 164 -16.03 -5.79 -27.56
CA ASP A 164 -15.67 -7.23 -27.48
C ASP A 164 -15.35 -7.73 -26.06
N LEU A 165 -15.76 -6.98 -25.03
CA LEU A 165 -15.47 -7.29 -23.63
C LEU A 165 -15.85 -8.74 -23.26
N GLY A 166 -17.04 -9.19 -23.65
CA GLY A 166 -17.53 -10.53 -23.32
C GLY A 166 -16.65 -11.66 -23.86
N HIS A 167 -16.21 -11.58 -25.12
CA HIS A 167 -15.33 -12.58 -25.71
C HIS A 167 -13.95 -12.60 -25.00
N ARG A 168 -13.39 -11.42 -24.71
CA ARG A 168 -12.09 -11.31 -24.03
C ARG A 168 -12.12 -11.85 -22.61
N LEU A 169 -13.19 -11.61 -21.87
CA LEU A 169 -13.35 -12.13 -20.51
C LEU A 169 -13.51 -13.64 -20.51
N LYS A 170 -14.23 -14.24 -21.47
CA LYS A 170 -14.38 -15.71 -21.55
C LYS A 170 -13.03 -16.43 -21.63
N ASN A 171 -12.04 -15.83 -22.28
CA ASN A 171 -10.70 -16.39 -22.45
C ASN A 171 -9.69 -15.91 -21.38
N SER A 172 -10.15 -15.31 -20.27
CA SER A 172 -9.29 -14.79 -19.20
C SER A 172 -9.19 -15.75 -18.01
N ASP A 173 -8.12 -15.57 -17.22
CA ASP A 173 -7.86 -16.25 -15.95
C ASP A 173 -8.77 -15.81 -14.79
N LEU A 174 -9.71 -14.91 -15.03
CA LEU A 174 -10.63 -14.40 -14.00
C LEU A 174 -11.57 -15.48 -13.45
N ARG A 175 -12.08 -15.27 -12.25
CA ARG A 175 -13.20 -16.07 -11.72
C ARG A 175 -14.50 -15.74 -12.46
N SER A 176 -15.46 -16.67 -12.43
CA SER A 176 -16.78 -16.46 -13.03
C SER A 176 -17.49 -15.23 -12.47
N THR A 177 -17.38 -15.01 -11.16
CA THR A 177 -17.93 -13.83 -10.46
C THR A 177 -17.29 -12.54 -10.97
N ASP A 178 -15.96 -12.47 -11.00
CA ASP A 178 -15.24 -11.27 -11.44
C ASP A 178 -15.59 -10.92 -12.90
N ARG A 179 -15.71 -11.94 -13.77
CA ARG A 179 -16.17 -11.74 -15.17
C ARG A 179 -17.60 -11.20 -15.22
N HIS A 180 -18.51 -11.77 -14.43
CA HIS A 180 -19.90 -11.34 -14.38
C HIS A 180 -20.01 -9.88 -13.92
N ASP A 181 -19.28 -9.50 -12.87
CA ASP A 181 -19.32 -8.16 -12.30
C ASP A 181 -18.74 -7.11 -13.25
N ILE A 182 -17.66 -7.43 -13.98
CA ILE A 182 -17.09 -6.55 -15.01
C ILE A 182 -18.10 -6.35 -16.15
N LEU A 183 -18.77 -7.43 -16.60
CA LEU A 183 -19.78 -7.35 -17.66
C LEU A 183 -20.99 -6.53 -17.23
N ALA A 184 -21.55 -6.81 -16.05
CA ALA A 184 -22.67 -6.08 -15.49
C ALA A 184 -22.33 -4.59 -15.31
N THR A 185 -21.11 -4.28 -14.87
CA THR A 185 -20.63 -2.90 -14.75
C THR A 185 -20.53 -2.22 -16.13
N ALA A 186 -20.02 -2.92 -17.15
CA ALA A 186 -19.93 -2.37 -18.50
C ALA A 186 -21.30 -2.12 -19.12
N GLU A 187 -22.25 -3.04 -18.95
CA GLU A 187 -23.64 -2.88 -19.40
C GLU A 187 -24.31 -1.70 -18.70
N ARG A 188 -24.14 -1.59 -17.38
CA ARG A 188 -24.64 -0.45 -16.59
C ARG A 188 -24.09 0.88 -17.11
N ASN A 189 -22.78 0.96 -17.34
CA ASN A 189 -22.13 2.17 -17.84
C ASN A 189 -22.61 2.56 -19.24
N ARG A 190 -22.88 1.56 -20.12
CA ARG A 190 -23.50 1.79 -21.43
C ARG A 190 -24.94 2.28 -21.33
N TYR A 191 -25.74 1.64 -20.48
CA TYR A 191 -27.15 1.98 -20.29
C TYR A 191 -27.34 3.42 -19.83
N TYR A 192 -26.56 3.85 -18.82
CA TYR A 192 -26.65 5.23 -18.31
C TYR A 192 -25.89 6.27 -19.16
N GLY A 193 -25.11 5.82 -20.16
CA GLY A 193 -24.28 6.70 -20.98
C GLY A 193 -23.22 7.49 -20.19
N LYS A 194 -22.92 7.08 -18.95
CA LYS A 194 -22.02 7.77 -18.04
C LYS A 194 -20.99 6.80 -17.51
N ASP A 195 -19.73 7.11 -17.77
CA ASP A 195 -18.57 6.43 -17.21
C ASP A 195 -18.25 7.01 -15.81
N PRO A 196 -18.41 6.24 -14.72
CA PRO A 196 -18.19 6.74 -13.36
C PRO A 196 -16.76 7.21 -13.11
N LEU A 197 -15.76 6.67 -13.80
CA LEU A 197 -14.36 7.14 -13.66
C LEU A 197 -14.16 8.53 -14.26
N VAL A 198 -15.02 8.94 -15.19
CA VAL A 198 -15.00 10.30 -15.76
C VAL A 198 -15.90 11.22 -14.96
N HIS A 199 -17.15 10.81 -14.71
CA HIS A 199 -18.22 11.72 -14.25
C HIS A 199 -18.53 11.66 -12.75
N SER A 200 -18.14 10.59 -12.06
CA SER A 200 -18.50 10.36 -10.65
C SER A 200 -17.31 9.90 -9.81
N PHE A 201 -16.09 10.30 -10.18
CA PHE A 201 -14.87 9.74 -9.61
C PHE A 201 -14.76 9.84 -8.07
N ASN A 202 -15.35 10.88 -7.48
CA ASN A 202 -15.35 11.04 -6.02
C ASN A 202 -16.00 9.87 -5.27
N ARG A 203 -16.86 9.05 -5.92
CA ARG A 203 -17.43 7.83 -5.32
C ARG A 203 -16.37 6.78 -4.97
N PHE A 204 -15.19 6.83 -5.59
CA PHE A 204 -14.13 5.86 -5.34
C PHE A 204 -13.17 6.32 -4.23
N LYS A 205 -13.26 7.59 -3.82
CA LYS A 205 -12.39 8.13 -2.77
C LYS A 205 -12.85 7.64 -1.40
N VAL A 206 -11.87 7.43 -0.53
CA VAL A 206 -12.08 7.11 0.89
C VAL A 206 -12.12 8.39 1.72
N SER A 207 -12.75 8.31 2.90
CA SER A 207 -12.74 9.41 3.86
C SER A 207 -11.31 9.62 4.40
N LEU A 208 -10.87 10.87 4.51
CA LEU A 208 -9.57 11.19 5.11
C LEU A 208 -9.54 10.98 6.62
N GLU A 209 -10.71 10.97 7.27
CA GLU A 209 -10.83 10.77 8.71
C GLU A 209 -11.00 9.29 9.06
N ARG A 210 -11.83 8.59 8.29
CA ARG A 210 -12.28 7.23 8.63
C ARG A 210 -11.69 6.15 7.73
N GLY A 211 -11.12 6.52 6.60
CA GLY A 211 -10.70 5.56 5.57
C GLY A 211 -11.88 5.01 4.79
N ASP A 212 -11.75 3.76 4.35
CA ASP A 212 -12.86 3.00 3.79
C ASP A 212 -13.80 2.52 4.91
N SER A 213 -15.03 2.15 4.59
CA SER A 213 -15.99 1.63 5.57
C SER A 213 -15.49 0.37 6.28
N VAL A 214 -14.57 -0.36 5.65
CA VAL A 214 -13.93 -1.57 6.18
C VAL A 214 -12.43 -1.47 6.12
N ASN A 215 -11.79 -1.76 7.25
CA ASN A 215 -10.34 -1.78 7.35
C ASN A 215 -9.79 -3.10 6.79
N PRO A 216 -8.73 -3.06 5.97
CA PRO A 216 -8.01 -4.27 5.60
C PRO A 216 -7.48 -5.00 6.84
N THR A 217 -7.26 -6.31 6.71
CA THR A 217 -6.54 -7.09 7.73
C THR A 217 -5.30 -6.33 8.21
N SER A 218 -5.18 -6.11 9.52
CA SER A 218 -4.07 -5.34 10.10
C SER A 218 -2.70 -5.88 9.70
N LEU A 219 -1.72 -4.97 9.55
CA LEU A 219 -0.34 -5.36 9.32
C LEU A 219 0.19 -6.20 10.49
N LYS A 220 0.83 -7.32 10.14
CA LYS A 220 1.53 -8.17 11.11
C LYS A 220 2.94 -7.62 11.29
N ILE A 221 3.15 -6.92 12.40
CA ILE A 221 4.43 -6.30 12.76
C ILE A 221 5.06 -7.08 13.90
N GLU A 222 6.33 -7.42 13.74
CA GLU A 222 7.14 -8.06 14.79
C GLU A 222 8.25 -7.11 15.20
N HIS A 223 8.33 -6.87 16.51
CA HIS A 223 9.39 -6.06 17.10
C HIS A 223 10.65 -6.90 17.31
N PRO A 224 11.85 -6.29 17.21
CA PRO A 224 13.07 -6.97 17.61
C PRO A 224 12.99 -7.36 19.09
N PRO A 225 13.61 -8.48 19.50
CA PRO A 225 13.67 -8.87 20.90
C PRO A 225 14.32 -7.75 21.72
N GLN A 226 13.73 -7.40 22.86
CA GLN A 226 14.32 -6.38 23.72
C GLN A 226 15.59 -6.94 24.35
N GLN A 227 16.62 -6.11 24.58
CA GLN A 227 17.90 -6.58 25.15
C GLN A 227 17.74 -7.31 26.49
N GLN A 228 16.68 -7.02 27.25
CA GLN A 228 16.32 -7.74 28.48
C GLN A 228 15.88 -9.19 28.23
N ASP A 229 15.16 -9.46 27.14
CA ASP A 229 14.73 -10.82 26.76
C ASP A 229 15.93 -11.67 26.32
N VAL A 230 16.89 -11.04 25.64
CA VAL A 230 18.13 -11.70 25.20
C VAL A 230 19.00 -12.08 26.40
N MET A 231 19.09 -11.20 27.41
CA MET A 231 19.81 -11.50 28.66
C MET A 231 19.14 -12.61 29.47
N GLN A 232 17.80 -12.63 29.57
CA GLN A 232 17.09 -13.72 30.26
C GLN A 232 17.25 -15.08 29.54
N MET A 233 17.19 -15.10 28.21
CA MET A 233 17.43 -16.33 27.44
C MET A 233 18.87 -16.85 27.57
N GLN A 234 19.86 -15.95 27.63
CA GLN A 234 21.26 -16.33 27.86
C GLN A 234 21.49 -16.86 29.27
N MET A 235 20.85 -16.28 30.29
CA MET A 235 20.95 -16.79 31.66
C MET A 235 20.24 -18.15 31.84
N GLN A 236 19.13 -18.40 31.14
CA GLN A 236 18.50 -19.73 31.15
C GLN A 236 19.34 -20.82 30.46
N HIS A 237 20.09 -20.47 29.40
CA HIS A 237 20.99 -21.43 28.75
C HIS A 237 22.25 -21.74 29.57
N GLN A 238 22.68 -20.84 30.46
CA GLN A 238 23.80 -21.09 31.37
C GLN A 238 23.44 -21.94 32.60
N GLN A 239 22.15 -22.13 32.90
CA GLN A 239 21.69 -22.92 34.04
C GLN A 239 21.34 -24.38 33.70
N GLN A 240 21.56 -24.87 32.48
CA GLN A 240 21.44 -26.30 32.19
C GLN A 240 22.68 -27.04 32.75
N PRO A 241 22.54 -27.86 33.80
CA PRO A 241 23.63 -28.69 34.26
C PRO A 241 23.90 -29.74 33.18
N GLN A 242 25.16 -29.90 32.81
CA GLN A 242 25.63 -31.06 32.06
C GLN A 242 25.32 -32.33 32.89
N GLN A 243 24.17 -32.95 32.69
CA GLN A 243 23.97 -34.34 33.07
C GLN A 243 24.66 -35.19 32.01
N ILE A 244 25.97 -35.37 32.21
CA ILE A 244 26.73 -36.44 31.57
C ILE A 244 26.57 -37.66 32.47
N GLN A 245 25.82 -38.66 32.00
CA GLN A 245 25.98 -40.07 32.35
C GLN A 245 26.03 -40.87 31.05
#